data_AF-A0A1F5Z2G1-F1
#
_entry.id   AF-A0A1F5Z2G1-F1
#
_cell.length_a   1.000
_cell.length_b   1.000
_cell.length_c   1.000
_cell.angle_alpha   90.00
_cell.angle_beta   90.00
_cell.angle_gamma   90.00
#
_symmetry.space_group_name_H-M   'P 1'
#
loop_
_entity.id
_entity.type
_entity.pdbx_description
1 polymer ?
#
loop_
_entity_poly.entity_id
_entity_poly.type
_entity_poly.pdbx_seq_one_letter_code
_entity_poly.pdbx_strand_id
1 'polypeptide(L)' 'MTIQQWDEHKKHIDEHITWPASKQEIVEACQGMDVEKEVLDELKTKLTDSGKKYSKEELKDLLVM' A
#
# COMPACT_ATOMS: atom_id res chain seq x y z
N MET A 1 -8.24 3.94 -9.62
CA MET A 1 -9.19 4.14 -8.48
C MET A 1 -9.54 5.61 -8.33
N THR A 2 -10.69 5.94 -7.73
CA THR A 2 -10.93 7.32 -7.28
C THR A 2 -10.14 7.59 -6.00
N ILE A 3 -9.66 8.82 -5.82
CA ILE A 3 -8.86 9.28 -4.66
C ILE A 3 -9.55 8.94 -3.32
N GLN A 4 -10.88 8.84 -3.32
CA GLN A 4 -11.71 8.54 -2.15
C GLN A 4 -11.53 7.11 -1.61
N GLN A 5 -11.59 6.09 -2.48
CA GLN A 5 -11.35 4.70 -2.05
C GLN A 5 -9.92 4.54 -1.52
N TRP A 6 -8.97 5.23 -2.16
CA TRP A 6 -7.60 5.24 -1.68
C TRP A 6 -7.47 5.88 -0.29
N ASP A 7 -8.18 6.98 -0.01
CA ASP A 7 -8.07 7.65 1.30
C ASP A 7 -8.70 6.81 2.43
N GLU A 8 -9.76 6.04 2.15
CA GLU A 8 -10.33 5.07 3.10
C GLU A 8 -9.39 3.89 3.35
N HIS A 9 -8.85 3.28 2.28
CA HIS A 9 -7.85 2.23 2.41
C HIS A 9 -6.58 2.73 3.11
N LYS A 10 -6.15 3.96 2.82
CA LYS A 10 -4.97 4.60 3.45
C LYS A 10 -5.15 4.77 4.95
N LYS A 11 -6.34 5.15 5.43
CA LYS A 11 -6.60 5.24 6.87
C LYS A 11 -6.43 3.89 7.56
N HIS A 12 -7.00 2.84 6.96
CA HIS A 12 -6.88 1.48 7.47
C HIS A 12 -5.45 0.94 7.41
N ILE A 13 -4.75 1.17 6.30
CA ILE A 13 -3.35 0.79 6.13
C ILE A 13 -2.46 1.50 7.15
N ASP A 14 -2.71 2.79 7.44
CA ASP A 14 -1.96 3.57 8.43
C ASP A 14 -2.15 3.07 9.87
N GLU A 15 -3.33 2.56 10.21
CA GLU A 15 -3.60 2.00 11.53
C GLU A 15 -2.95 0.62 11.75
N HIS A 16 -2.65 -0.10 10.67
CA HIS A 16 -2.14 -1.47 10.73
C HIS A 16 -0.69 -1.63 10.27
N ILE A 17 -0.13 -0.66 9.54
CA ILE A 17 1.26 -0.64 9.10
C ILE A 17 2.06 0.34 9.96
N THR A 18 3.15 -0.14 10.54
CA THR A 18 4.16 0.73 11.14
C THR A 18 5.13 1.22 10.07
N TRP A 19 5.08 2.51 9.75
CA TRP A 19 5.96 3.13 8.78
C TRP A 19 7.35 3.44 9.37
N PRO A 20 8.45 3.33 8.59
CA PRO A 20 8.52 2.89 7.19
C PRO A 20 8.45 1.36 7.06
N ALA A 21 7.69 0.88 6.08
CA ALA A 21 7.33 -0.52 5.93
C ALA A 21 7.89 -1.13 4.66
N SER A 22 8.17 -2.43 4.71
CA SER A 22 8.69 -3.18 3.58
C SER A 22 7.56 -3.58 2.62
N LYS A 23 7.89 -3.88 1.36
CA LYS A 23 6.91 -4.41 0.39
C LYS A 23 6.07 -5.55 0.97
N GLN A 24 6.70 -6.51 1.64
CA GLN A 24 6.00 -7.62 2.29
C GLN A 24 5.00 -7.14 3.34
N GLU A 25 5.40 -6.25 4.25
CA GLU A 25 4.51 -5.73 5.29
C GLU A 25 3.32 -4.96 4.70
N ILE A 26 3.55 -4.21 3.62
CA ILE A 26 2.49 -3.49 2.92
C ILE A 26 1.53 -4.44 2.22
N VAL A 27 2.07 -5.43 1.52
CA VAL A 27 1.28 -6.44 0.82
C VAL A 27 0.52 -7.30 1.83
N GLU A 28 1.13 -7.72 2.94
CA GLU A 28 0.49 -8.51 3.99
C GLU A 28 -0.61 -7.73 4.69
N ALA A 29 -0.37 -6.46 5.04
CA ALA A 29 -1.39 -5.60 5.62
C ALA A 29 -2.56 -5.37 4.65
N CYS A 30 -2.28 -5.21 3.35
CA CYS A 30 -3.33 -5.08 2.34
C CYS A 30 -4.04 -6.42 2.05
N GLN A 31 -3.34 -7.55 2.12
CA GLN A 31 -3.89 -8.87 1.82
C GLN A 31 -4.72 -9.44 2.99
N GLY A 32 -4.42 -9.02 4.22
CA GLY A 32 -5.25 -9.28 5.40
C GLY A 32 -6.48 -8.39 5.51
N MET A 33 -6.63 -7.40 4.63
CA MET A 33 -7.76 -6.50 4.56
C MET A 33 -8.56 -6.76 3.28
N ASP A 34 -9.83 -6.36 3.27
CA ASP A 34 -10.72 -6.39 2.09
C ASP A 34 -10.30 -5.31 1.06
N VAL A 35 -9.03 -5.35 0.67
CA VAL A 35 -8.44 -4.46 -0.33
C VAL A 35 -8.63 -5.10 -1.69
N GLU A 36 -9.09 -4.29 -2.64
CA GLU A 36 -9.31 -4.77 -4.00
C GLU A 36 -8.05 -5.43 -4.58
N LYS A 37 -8.26 -6.52 -5.31
CA LYS A 37 -7.18 -7.31 -5.89
C LYS A 37 -6.30 -6.47 -6.83
N GLU A 38 -6.89 -5.49 -7.51
CA GLU A 38 -6.20 -4.55 -8.38
C GLU A 38 -5.19 -3.67 -7.61
N VAL A 39 -5.52 -3.24 -6.39
CA VAL A 39 -4.61 -2.47 -5.53
C VAL A 39 -3.45 -3.32 -5.06
N LEU A 40 -3.73 -4.57 -4.66
CA LEU A 40 -2.68 -5.52 -4.28
C LEU A 40 -1.75 -5.84 -5.46
N ASP A 41 -2.28 -5.94 -6.66
CA ASP A 41 -1.49 -6.21 -7.87
C ASP A 41 -0.66 -4.99 -8.28
N GLU A 42 -1.23 -3.78 -8.22
CA GLU A 42 -0.48 -2.53 -8.41
C GLU A 42 0.62 -2.36 -7.36
N LEU A 43 0.32 -2.60 -6.08
CA LEU A 43 1.31 -2.59 -5.01
C LEU A 43 2.44 -3.57 -5.29
N LYS A 44 2.12 -4.82 -5.65
CA LYS A 44 3.13 -5.84 -5.97
C LYS A 44 3.98 -5.49 -7.18
N THR A 45 3.40 -4.79 -8.16
CA THR A 45 4.05 -4.40 -9.41
C THR A 45 4.89 -3.13 -9.25
N LYS A 46 4.37 -2.12 -8.55
CA LYS A 46 5.02 -0.81 -8.31
C LYS A 46 6.11 -0.90 -7.24
N LEU A 47 5.89 -1.71 -6.19
CA LEU A 47 6.87 -1.92 -5.14
C LEU A 47 7.94 -2.91 -5.61
N THR A 48 9.18 -2.44 -5.65
CA THR A 48 10.36 -3.28 -5.91
C THR A 48 10.77 -4.04 -4.65
N ASP A 49 11.13 -5.31 -4.82
CA ASP A 49 11.47 -6.26 -3.76
C ASP A 49 12.89 -6.08 -3.17
N SER A 50 13.59 -5.00 -3.53
CA SER A 50 15.00 -4.77 -3.17
C SER A 50 15.23 -4.37 -1.70
N GLY A 51 14.37 -4.81 -0.76
CA GLY A 51 14.48 -4.46 0.66
C GLY A 51 14.30 -2.97 0.96
N LYS A 52 13.81 -2.18 -0.01
CA LYS A 52 13.49 -0.77 0.17
C LYS A 52 12.28 -0.66 1.09
N LYS A 53 12.42 0.10 2.18
CA LYS A 53 11.28 0.50 3.00
C LYS A 53 10.62 1.70 2.35
N TYR A 54 9.32 1.59 2.13
CA TYR A 54 8.52 2.66 1.58
C TYR A 54 7.95 3.47 2.74
N SER A 55 7.88 4.78 2.53
CA SER A 55 7.15 5.67 3.44
C SER A 55 5.72 5.84 2.93
N LYS A 56 4.83 6.26 3.82
CA LYS A 56 3.42 6.53 3.52
C LYS A 56 3.23 7.41 2.27
N GLU A 57 4.07 8.42 2.13
CA GLU A 57 4.03 9.37 1.02
C GLU A 57 4.47 8.73 -0.29
N GLU A 58 5.54 7.92 -0.29
CA GLU A 58 6.00 7.19 -1.48
C GLU A 58 4.95 6.17 -1.95
N LEU A 59 4.29 5.48 -1.02
CA LEU A 59 3.23 4.53 -1.36
C LEU A 59 2.05 5.24 -2.04
N LYS A 60 1.63 6.37 -1.47
CA LYS A 60 0.55 7.20 -2.00
C LYS A 60 0.88 7.70 -3.41
N ASP A 61 2.10 8.18 -3.63
CA ASP A 61 2.53 8.70 -4.92
C ASP A 61 2.54 7.60 -6.01
N LEU A 62 2.91 6.37 -5.63
CA LEU A 62 2.92 5.24 -6.56
C LEU A 62 1.53 4.80 -7.04
N LEU A 63 0.49 4.95 -6.21
CA LEU A 63 -0.85 4.37 -6.42
C LEU A 63 -1.91 5.39 -6.86
N VAL A 64 -1.62 6.69 -6.74
CA VAL A 64 -2.56 7.77 -7.10
C VAL A 64 -2.20 8.42 -8.46
N MET A 65 -1.19 7.91 -9.18
CA MET A 65 -0.88 8.35 -10.56
C MET A 65 -1.88 7.85 -11.59
#